data_AF-A0A2N3D0R9-F1
#
_entry.id   AF-A0A2N3D0R9-F1
#
_cell.length_a   1.000
_cell.length_b   1.000
_cell.length_c   1.000
_cell.angle_alpha   90.00
_cell.angle_beta   90.00
_cell.angle_gamma   90.00
#
_symmetry.space_group_name_H-M   'P 1'
#
loop_
_entity.id
_entity.type
_entity.pdbx_description
1 polymer ?
#
loop_
_entity_poly.entity_id
_entity_poly.type
_entity_poly.pdbx_seq_one_letter_code
_entity_poly.pdbx_strand_id
1 'polypeptide(L)'
;MLMEADLPEDVDALRALVLEQARELDALKGFKVEVERLKAIIDALQRHRFGRRSEQLDPDQLQLALEEVETAMAEAEHARDKASRTPADRPRRTNRGSLPAHLERVEQIVDVESKACPCC
;
A
#
# COMPACT_ATOMS: atom_id res chain seq x y z
N MET A 1 9.85 -36.69 -26.26
CA MET A 1 8.94 -36.21 -27.32
C MET A 1 8.99 -37.24 -28.42
N LEU A 2 7.84 -37.69 -28.93
CA LEU A 2 7.78 -38.49 -30.15
C LEU A 2 8.47 -37.70 -31.27
N MET A 3 9.41 -38.32 -31.97
CA MET A 3 10.05 -37.74 -33.14
C MET A 3 9.48 -38.35 -34.41
N GLU A 4 9.69 -37.69 -35.54
CA GLU A 4 9.11 -38.09 -36.84
C GLU A 4 9.51 -39.52 -37.26
N ALA A 5 10.71 -39.95 -36.86
CA ALA A 5 11.22 -41.31 -37.08
C ALA A 5 10.51 -42.41 -36.26
N ASP A 6 9.75 -42.04 -35.23
CA ASP A 6 9.01 -42.98 -34.37
C ASP A 6 7.58 -43.23 -34.87
N LEU A 7 7.14 -42.53 -35.93
CA LEU A 7 5.79 -42.65 -36.45
C LEU A 7 5.65 -43.86 -37.38
N PRO A 8 4.54 -44.62 -37.28
CA PRO A 8 4.21 -45.63 -38.27
C PRO A 8 4.01 -45.01 -39.66
N GLU A 9 4.49 -45.68 -40.71
CA GLU A 9 4.20 -45.29 -42.10
C GLU A 9 2.80 -45.73 -42.56
N ASP A 10 2.15 -46.62 -41.80
CA ASP A 10 0.80 -47.12 -42.09
C ASP A 10 -0.29 -46.13 -41.64
N VAL A 11 -1.23 -45.85 -42.55
CA VAL A 11 -2.29 -44.85 -42.35
C VAL A 11 -3.24 -45.27 -41.24
N ASP A 12 -3.54 -46.56 -41.11
CA ASP A 12 -4.46 -47.05 -40.07
C ASP A 12 -3.79 -47.03 -38.69
N ALA A 13 -2.50 -47.34 -38.61
CA ALA A 13 -1.70 -47.17 -37.40
C ALA A 13 -1.61 -45.70 -36.96
N LEU A 14 -1.42 -44.75 -37.90
CA LEU A 14 -1.43 -43.32 -37.60
C LEU A 14 -2.80 -42.85 -37.09
N ARG A 15 -3.90 -43.32 -37.69
CA ARG A 15 -5.26 -42.99 -37.23
C ARG A 15 -5.51 -43.50 -35.81
N ALA A 16 -5.04 -44.70 -35.47
CA ALA A 16 -5.15 -45.25 -34.13
C ALA A 16 -4.42 -44.36 -33.11
N LEU A 17 -3.20 -43.94 -33.43
CA LEU A 17 -2.37 -43.07 -32.58
C LEU A 17 -3.02 -41.69 -32.37
N VAL A 18 -3.60 -41.09 -33.42
CA VAL A 18 -4.33 -39.81 -33.31
C VAL A 18 -5.56 -39.94 -32.41
N LEU A 19 -6.31 -41.04 -32.52
CA LEU A 19 -7.46 -41.29 -31.66
C LEU A 19 -7.07 -41.49 -30.19
N GLU A 20 -5.93 -42.13 -29.94
CA GLU A 20 -5.36 -42.27 -28.60
C GLU A 20 -4.96 -40.92 -28.02
N GLN A 21 -4.18 -40.12 -28.76
CA GLN A 21 -3.80 -38.77 -28.34
C GLN A 21 -5.01 -37.87 -28.10
N ALA A 22 -6.06 -37.97 -28.92
CA ALA A 22 -7.30 -37.21 -28.71
C ALA A 22 -7.93 -37.52 -27.34
N ARG A 23 -7.97 -38.80 -26.94
CA ARG A 23 -8.46 -39.22 -25.62
C ARG A 23 -7.59 -38.68 -24.49
N GLU A 24 -6.27 -38.71 -24.65
CA GLU A 24 -5.35 -38.13 -23.66
C GLU A 24 -5.53 -36.62 -23.51
N LEU A 25 -5.70 -35.90 -24.62
CA LEU A 25 -5.96 -34.46 -24.59
C LEU A 25 -7.29 -34.14 -23.90
N ASP A 26 -8.32 -34.95 -24.09
CA ASP A 26 -9.60 -34.77 -23.41
C ASP A 26 -9.49 -35.05 -21.91
N ALA A 27 -8.74 -36.07 -21.50
CA ALA A 27 -8.42 -36.31 -20.09
C ALA A 27 -7.64 -35.14 -19.48
N LEU A 28 -6.64 -34.60 -20.19
CA LEU A 28 -5.86 -33.44 -19.77
C LEU A 28 -6.73 -32.18 -19.61
N LYS A 29 -7.72 -31.96 -20.48
CA LYS A 29 -8.70 -30.88 -20.30
C LYS A 29 -9.49 -31.06 -19.01
N GLY A 30 -9.94 -32.28 -18.72
CA GLY A 30 -10.62 -32.61 -17.46
C GLY A 30 -9.77 -32.27 -16.23
N PHE A 31 -8.50 -32.70 -16.22
CA PHE A 31 -7.57 -32.38 -15.13
C PHE A 31 -7.33 -30.87 -14.99
N LYS A 32 -7.22 -30.12 -16.09
CA LYS A 32 -7.06 -28.65 -16.03
C LYS A 32 -8.25 -27.97 -15.36
N VAL A 33 -9.47 -28.40 -15.67
CA VAL A 33 -10.68 -27.87 -15.02
C VAL A 33 -10.66 -28.13 -13.51
N GLU A 34 -10.27 -29.34 -13.09
CA GLU A 34 -10.18 -29.67 -11.67
C GLU A 34 -9.08 -28.88 -10.96
N VAL A 35 -7.92 -28.68 -11.60
CA VAL A 35 -6.84 -27.85 -11.07
C VAL A 35 -7.30 -26.41 -10.85
N GLU A 36 -8.00 -25.82 -11.82
CA GLU A 36 -8.54 -24.45 -11.68
C GLU A 36 -9.60 -24.37 -10.57
N ARG A 37 -10.47 -25.38 -10.44
CA ARG A 37 -11.42 -25.49 -9.33
C ARG A 37 -10.70 -25.54 -7.98
N LEU A 38 -9.68 -26.38 -7.84
CA LEU A 38 -8.92 -26.54 -6.60
C LEU A 38 -8.15 -25.26 -6.24
N LYS A 39 -7.53 -24.59 -7.21
CA LYS A 39 -6.90 -23.27 -6.99
C LYS A 39 -7.90 -22.26 -6.47
N ALA A 40 -9.09 -22.16 -7.07
CA ALA A 40 -10.12 -21.23 -6.62
C ALA A 40 -10.57 -21.50 -5.16
N ILE A 41 -10.67 -22.77 -4.77
CA ILE A 41 -10.98 -23.17 -3.38
C ILE A 41 -9.85 -22.75 -2.43
N ILE A 42 -8.60 -23.01 -2.80
CA ILE A 42 -7.42 -22.63 -2.00
C ILE A 42 -7.38 -21.11 -1.81
N ASP A 43 -7.58 -20.34 -2.87
CA ASP A 43 -7.63 -18.87 -2.80
C ASP A 43 -8.75 -18.39 -1.88
N ALA A 44 -9.94 -19.00 -1.94
CA ALA A 44 -11.04 -18.67 -1.05
C ALA A 44 -10.69 -18.97 0.42
N LEU A 45 -10.07 -20.10 0.71
CA LEU A 45 -9.61 -20.47 2.05
C LEU A 45 -8.52 -19.52 2.57
N GLN A 46 -7.58 -19.14 1.70
CA GLN A 46 -6.54 -18.17 2.04
C GLN A 46 -7.13 -16.80 2.35
N ARG A 47 -8.05 -16.27 1.54
CA ARG A 47 -8.75 -15.01 1.83
C ARG A 47 -9.58 -15.08 3.11
N HIS A 48 -10.21 -16.24 3.39
CA HIS A 48 -10.96 -16.42 4.62
C HIS A 48 -10.05 -16.42 5.86
N ARG A 49 -8.88 -17.08 5.78
CA ARG A 49 -7.94 -17.19 6.90
C ARG A 49 -7.08 -15.94 7.10
N PHE A 50 -6.64 -15.33 6.00
CA PHE A 50 -5.61 -14.29 5.94
C PHE A 50 -6.01 -13.07 5.09
N GLY A 51 -7.30 -12.85 4.80
CA GLY A 51 -7.76 -11.67 4.07
C GLY A 51 -8.33 -10.64 5.02
N ARG A 52 -9.60 -10.81 5.40
CA ARG A 52 -10.34 -9.81 6.20
C ARG A 52 -9.76 -9.54 7.61
N ARG A 53 -8.95 -10.44 8.16
CA ARG A 53 -8.41 -10.32 9.53
C ARG A 53 -6.99 -9.77 9.60
N SER A 54 -6.23 -9.82 8.51
CA SER A 54 -4.86 -9.28 8.42
C SER A 54 -4.79 -7.93 7.70
N GLU A 55 -5.89 -7.50 7.08
CA GLU A 55 -6.06 -6.14 6.54
C GLU A 55 -6.85 -5.21 7.48
N GLN A 56 -7.27 -5.67 8.67
CA GLN A 56 -7.80 -4.74 9.68
C GLN A 56 -6.63 -3.91 10.22
N LEU A 57 -6.43 -2.74 9.62
CA LEU A 57 -5.77 -1.63 10.29
C LEU A 57 -6.51 -1.39 11.60
N ASP A 58 -5.75 -1.25 12.68
CA ASP A 58 -6.31 -0.80 13.95
C ASP A 58 -7.08 0.52 13.71
N PRO A 59 -8.26 0.75 14.32
CA PRO A 59 -9.03 1.98 14.11
C PRO A 59 -8.19 3.25 14.30
N ASP A 60 -7.22 3.24 15.21
CA ASP A 60 -6.32 4.37 15.45
C ASP A 60 -5.29 4.53 14.31
N GLN A 61 -4.92 3.44 13.62
CA GLN A 61 -4.04 3.49 12.44
C GLN A 61 -4.76 3.98 11.18
N LEU A 62 -6.07 3.74 11.05
CA LEU A 62 -6.87 4.33 9.97
C LEU A 62 -6.93 5.85 10.12
N GLN A 63 -7.09 6.34 11.36
CA GLN A 63 -7.09 7.77 11.66
C GLN A 63 -5.77 8.42 11.25
N LEU A 64 -4.63 7.78 11.57
CA LEU A 64 -3.30 8.27 11.18
C LEU A 64 -3.14 8.39 9.65
N ALA A 65 -3.59 7.40 8.88
CA ALA A 65 -3.51 7.45 7.42
C ALA A 65 -4.38 8.57 6.82
N LEU A 66 -5.53 8.88 7.43
CA LEU A 66 -6.37 10.01 7.04
C LEU A 66 -5.70 11.35 7.35
N GLU A 67 -5.07 11.49 8.52
CA GLU A 67 -4.32 12.68 8.91
C GLU A 67 -3.14 12.97 7.97
N GLU A 68 -2.42 11.94 7.52
CA GLU A 68 -1.34 12.06 6.53
C GLU A 68 -1.85 12.61 5.19
N VAL A 69 -3.01 12.13 4.72
CA VAL A 69 -3.64 12.62 3.48
C VAL A 69 -4.11 14.06 3.63
N GLU A 70 -4.75 14.40 4.75
CA GLU A 70 -5.18 15.77 5.04
C GLU A 70 -3.99 16.74 5.09
N THR A 71 -2.90 16.33 5.74
CA THR A 71 -1.66 17.11 5.81
C THR A 71 -1.07 17.33 4.41
N ALA A 72 -0.96 16.28 3.59
CA ALA A 72 -0.45 16.40 2.23
C ALA A 72 -1.31 17.33 1.36
N MET A 73 -2.64 17.31 1.53
CA MET A 73 -3.54 18.23 0.84
C MET A 73 -3.34 19.68 1.29
N ALA A 74 -3.23 19.92 2.59
CA ALA A 74 -2.98 21.25 3.14
C ALA A 74 -1.62 21.80 2.69
N GLU A 75 -0.58 20.97 2.63
CA GLU A 75 0.74 21.35 2.11
C GLU A 75 0.67 21.74 0.63
N ALA A 76 -0.05 20.97 -0.19
CA ALA A 76 -0.23 21.26 -1.61
C ALA A 76 -1.00 22.56 -1.84
N GLU A 77 -2.04 22.82 -1.04
CA GLU A 77 -2.79 24.07 -1.06
C GLU A 77 -1.92 25.25 -0.62
N HIS A 78 -1.16 25.10 0.47
CA HIS A 78 -0.22 26.13 0.92
C HIS A 78 0.85 26.42 -0.15
N ALA A 79 1.40 25.40 -0.81
CA ALA A 79 2.37 25.58 -1.87
C ALA A 79 1.80 26.38 -3.05
N ARG A 80 0.55 26.10 -3.44
CA ARG A 80 -0.19 26.87 -4.46
C ARG A 80 -0.40 28.32 -4.05
N ASP A 81 -0.81 28.55 -2.81
CA ASP A 81 -1.00 29.90 -2.26
C ASP A 81 0.30 30.69 -2.17
N LYS A 82 1.41 30.03 -1.82
CA LYS A 82 2.74 30.66 -1.86
C LYS A 82 3.17 31.03 -3.26
N ALA A 83 2.88 30.16 -4.24
CA ALA A 83 3.22 30.42 -5.64
C ALA A 83 2.37 31.55 -6.26
N SER A 84 1.13 31.74 -5.80
CA SER A 84 0.22 32.79 -6.29
C SER A 84 0.43 34.16 -5.61
N ARG A 85 1.08 34.20 -4.44
CA ARG A 85 1.38 35.45 -3.72
C ARG A 85 2.61 36.13 -4.31
N THR A 86 2.40 37.30 -4.94
CA THR A 86 3.48 38.27 -5.17
C THR A 86 4.15 38.61 -3.84
N PRO A 87 5.50 38.69 -3.77
CA PRO A 87 6.19 39.11 -2.56
C PRO A 87 5.63 40.46 -2.12
N ALA A 88 4.99 40.51 -0.96
CA ALA A 88 4.62 41.79 -0.39
C ALA A 88 5.92 42.48 0.03
N ASP A 89 6.36 43.46 -0.77
CA ASP A 89 7.50 44.35 -0.50
C ASP A 89 7.27 45.27 0.72
N ARG A 90 6.23 44.99 1.51
CA ARG A 90 5.89 45.77 2.68
C ARG A 90 6.68 45.21 3.86
N PRO A 91 7.54 46.02 4.51
CA PRO A 91 8.24 45.59 5.70
C PRO A 91 7.18 45.10 6.71
N ARG A 92 7.35 43.86 7.20
CA ARG A 92 6.52 43.34 8.29
C ARG A 92 6.58 44.38 9.41
N ARG A 93 5.45 45.00 9.73
CA ARG A 93 5.33 45.83 10.92
C ARG A 93 5.43 44.90 12.12
N THR A 94 6.66 44.61 12.56
CA THR A 94 6.94 44.04 13.87
C THR A 94 6.59 45.08 14.92
N ASN A 95 5.28 45.30 15.11
CA ASN A 95 4.72 46.16 16.16
C ASN A 95 4.79 45.45 17.53
N ARG A 96 5.93 44.87 17.84
CA ARG A 96 6.29 44.50 19.21
C ARG A 96 7.55 45.29 19.52
N GLY A 97 7.39 46.61 19.64
CA GLY A 97 8.41 47.44 20.24
C GLY A 97 8.72 46.95 21.66
N SER A 98 9.92 47.25 22.16
CA SER A 98 10.29 46.90 23.53
C SER A 98 9.29 47.47 24.54
N LEU A 99 8.93 46.67 25.55
CA LEU A 99 8.10 47.12 26.66
C LEU A 99 8.74 48.39 27.29
N PRO A 100 8.00 49.51 27.39
CA PRO A 100 8.49 50.75 27.99
C PRO A 100 9.17 50.57 29.35
N ALA A 101 10.22 51.36 29.63
CA ALA A 101 11.07 51.19 30.82
C ALA A 101 10.34 51.41 32.15
N HIS A 102 9.22 52.14 32.15
CA HIS A 102 8.42 52.41 33.35
C HIS A 102 7.37 51.34 33.64
N LEU A 103 7.21 50.35 32.74
CA LEU A 103 6.33 49.22 32.98
C LEU A 103 7.12 48.12 33.69
N GLU A 104 6.47 47.51 34.67
CA GLU A 104 7.04 46.43 35.45
C GLU A 104 7.39 45.24 34.56
N ARG A 105 8.61 44.73 34.73
CA ARG A 105 9.07 43.49 34.10
C ARG A 105 8.94 42.39 35.13
N VAL A 106 8.05 41.44 34.88
CA VAL A 106 7.89 40.25 35.72
C VAL A 106 8.64 39.12 35.05
N GLU A 107 9.77 38.70 35.63
CA GLU A 107 10.49 37.50 35.22
C GLU A 107 9.92 36.29 35.96
N GLN A 108 9.26 35.39 35.24
CA GLN A 108 8.78 34.12 35.79
C GLN A 108 9.67 33.00 35.28
N ILE A 109 10.44 32.39 36.18
CA ILE A 109 11.21 31.19 35.89
C ILE A 109 10.26 30.01 36.06
N VAL A 110 9.95 29.34 34.94
CA VAL A 110 9.20 28.08 34.93
C VAL A 110 10.24 26.96 34.96
N ASP A 111 10.36 26.28 36.10
CA ASP A 111 11.27 25.14 36.27
C ASP A 111 10.47 23.84 36.41
N VAL A 112 11.13 22.71 36.20
CA VAL A 112 10.55 21.38 36.39
C VAL A 112 10.74 20.92 37.84
N GLU A 113 9.74 20.24 38.40
CA GLU A 113 9.80 19.73 39.80
C GLU A 113 10.97 18.77 40.03
N SER A 114 11.33 17.99 39.01
CA SER A 114 12.47 17.08 39.04
C SER A 114 13.38 17.33 37.85
N LYS A 115 14.67 17.54 38.15
CA LYS A 115 15.76 17.63 37.17
C LYS A 115 16.49 16.30 36.98
N ALA A 116 16.01 15.23 37.62
CA ALA A 116 16.59 13.91 37.45
C ALA A 116 16.18 13.37 36.08
N CYS A 117 17.16 13.03 35.23
CA CYS A 117 16.83 12.19 34.08
C CYS A 117 16.46 10.81 34.61
N PRO A 118 15.35 10.19 34.18
CA PRO A 118 15.06 8.79 34.48
C PRO A 118 16.09 7.81 33.88
N CYS A 119 17.14 8.31 33.24
CA CYS A 119 18.10 7.57 32.45
C CYS A 119 19.56 7.60 32.96
N CYS A 120 19.89 8.41 33.98
CA CYS A 120 21.25 8.52 34.51
C CYS A 120 21.27 8.82 36.01
#